data_AF-A0A6G4AL48-F1
#
_entry.id   AF-A0A6G4AL48-F1
#
_cell.length_a   1.000
_cell.length_b   1.000
_cell.length_c   1.000
_cell.angle_alpha   90.00
_cell.angle_beta   90.00
_cell.angle_gamma   90.00
#
_symmetry.space_group_name_H-M   'P 1'
#
loop_
_entity.id
_entity.type
_entity.pdbx_description
1 polymer ?
#
loop_
_entity_poly.entity_id
_entity_poly.type
_entity_poly.pdbx_seq_one_letter_code
_entity_poly.pdbx_strand_id
1 'polypeptide(L)' 'MTSPQPAATPATDPFADKAWRTAIEHAAGCLACRTPGAGCQEGERLLHTYEEATREARSGGES' A
#
# COMPACT_ATOMS: atom_id res chain seq x y z
N MET A 1 3.42 16.63 27.64
CA MET A 1 2.63 17.34 26.62
C MET A 1 3.11 16.81 25.28
N THR A 2 2.38 15.86 24.68
CA THR A 2 2.82 15.20 23.45
C THR A 2 2.73 16.21 22.30
N SER A 3 3.85 16.49 21.62
CA SER A 3 3.84 17.27 20.39
C SER A 3 2.90 16.62 19.37
N PRO A 4 2.18 17.40 18.55
CA PRO A 4 1.48 16.85 17.40
C PRO A 4 2.54 16.24 16.48
N GLN A 5 2.59 14.91 16.43
CA GLN A 5 3.32 14.24 15.37
C GLN A 5 2.65 14.73 14.08
N PRO A 6 3.38 15.40 13.16
CA PRO A 6 2.80 15.70 11.87
C PRO A 6 2.39 14.36 11.28
N ALA A 7 1.09 14.18 11.07
CA ALA A 7 0.61 13.14 10.19
C ALA A 7 1.37 13.37 8.90
N ALA A 8 2.38 12.55 8.64
CA ALA A 8 3.02 12.49 7.36
C ALA A 8 1.85 12.20 6.41
N THR A 9 1.39 13.22 5.70
CA THR A 9 0.96 13.00 4.34
C THR A 9 2.29 12.81 3.63
N PRO A 10 2.82 11.57 3.47
CA PRO A 10 3.75 11.41 2.37
C PRO A 10 3.00 11.98 1.17
N ALA A 11 3.70 12.75 0.34
CA ALA A 11 3.25 12.87 -1.03
C ALA A 11 3.26 11.43 -1.55
N THR A 12 2.15 10.71 -1.35
CA THR A 12 2.00 9.36 -1.83
C THR A 12 2.04 9.53 -3.32
N ASP A 13 3.14 9.03 -3.89
CA ASP A 13 3.30 8.97 -5.31
C ASP A 13 2.01 8.39 -5.92
N PRO A 14 1.44 9.02 -6.98
CA PRO A 14 0.16 8.61 -7.53
C PRO A 14 0.14 7.15 -8.02
N PHE A 15 1.30 6.56 -8.32
CA PHE A 15 1.42 5.14 -8.64
C PHE A 15 1.34 4.28 -7.38
N ALA A 16 1.99 4.67 -6.27
CA ALA A 16 1.82 4.03 -4.97
C ALA A 16 0.36 4.12 -4.46
N ASP A 17 -0.31 5.26 -4.61
CA ASP A 17 -1.73 5.43 -4.23
C ASP A 17 -2.65 4.51 -5.04
N LYS A 18 -2.42 4.41 -6.36
CA LYS A 18 -3.19 3.53 -7.23
C LYS A 18 -2.97 2.05 -6.89
N ALA A 19 -1.72 1.66 -6.62
CA ALA A 19 -1.38 0.30 -6.21
C ALA A 19 -2.07 -0.07 -4.90
N TRP A 20 -2.05 0.83 -3.92
CA TRP A 20 -2.73 0.65 -2.64
C TRP A 20 -4.25 0.52 -2.79
N ARG A 21 -4.89 1.42 -3.57
CA ARG A 21 -6.34 1.33 -3.82
C ARG A 21 -6.73 0.01 -4.49
N THR A 22 -5.95 -0.45 -5.46
CA THR A 22 -6.19 -1.72 -6.14
C THR A 22 -6.12 -2.90 -5.16
N ALA A 23 -5.15 -2.89 -4.23
CA ALA A 23 -5.03 -3.91 -3.18
C ALA A 23 -6.27 -3.94 -2.26
N ILE A 24 -6.79 -2.77 -1.85
CA ILE A 24 -8.00 -2.67 -1.02
C ILE A 24 -9.24 -3.14 -1.77
N GLU A 25 -9.42 -2.73 -3.03
CA GLU A 25 -10.56 -3.18 -3.85
C GLU A 25 -10.55 -4.70 -4.04
N HIS A 26 -9.37 -5.28 -4.27
CA HIS A 26 -9.22 -6.73 -4.34
C HIS A 26 -9.59 -7.41 -3.02
N ALA A 27 -9.09 -6.92 -1.88
CA ALA A 27 -9.40 -7.49 -0.57
C ALA A 27 -10.91 -7.41 -0.23
N ALA A 28 -11.60 -6.37 -0.69
CA ALA A 28 -13.05 -6.24 -0.52
C ALA A 28 -13.85 -7.30 -1.31
N GLY A 29 -13.38 -7.67 -2.51
CA GLY A 29 -14.03 -8.68 -3.37
C GLY A 29 -13.61 -10.13 -3.07
N CYS A 30 -12.37 -10.34 -2.62
CA CYS A 30 -11.78 -11.67 -2.50
C CYS A 30 -12.19 -12.39 -1.20
N LEU A 31 -12.72 -13.60 -1.30
CA LEU A 31 -13.09 -14.39 -0.12
C LEU A 31 -11.86 -14.89 0.65
N ALA A 32 -10.76 -15.19 -0.06
CA ALA A 32 -9.50 -15.59 0.56
C ALA A 32 -8.93 -14.46 1.42
N CYS A 33 -8.84 -13.23 0.90
CA CYS A 33 -8.37 -12.08 1.69
C CYS A 33 -9.26 -11.74 2.89
N ARG A 34 -10.56 -12.06 2.82
CA ARG A 34 -11.49 -11.91 3.95
C ARG A 34 -11.38 -13.02 4.99
N THR A 35 -10.74 -14.14 4.65
CA THR A 35 -10.62 -15.30 5.53
C THR A 35 -9.27 -15.24 6.25
N PRO A 36 -9.25 -15.10 7.59
CA PRO A 36 -8.00 -15.10 8.34
C PRO A 36 -7.20 -16.39 8.10
N GLY A 37 -5.93 -16.25 7.73
CA GLY A 37 -5.05 -17.39 7.46
C GLY A 37 -5.18 -18.02 6.07
N ALA A 38 -6.10 -17.53 5.21
CA ALA A 38 -6.10 -17.89 3.80
C ALA A 38 -5.14 -16.98 3.02
N GLY A 39 -4.08 -17.56 2.47
CA GLY A 39 -3.17 -16.84 1.57
C GLY A 39 -3.85 -16.55 0.24
N CYS A 40 -3.67 -15.33 -0.29
CA CYS A 40 -4.12 -14.95 -1.62
C CYS A 40 -2.93 -14.44 -2.42
N GLN A 41 -2.49 -15.23 -3.40
CA GLN A 41 -1.34 -14.89 -4.24
C GLN A 41 -1.52 -13.55 -4.97
N GLU A 42 -2.74 -13.22 -5.41
CA GLU A 42 -3.03 -11.93 -6.05
C GLU A 42 -2.94 -10.78 -5.04
N GLY A 43 -3.49 -10.95 -3.84
CA GLY A 43 -3.35 -9.98 -2.76
C GLY A 43 -1.88 -9.72 -2.39
N GLU A 44 -1.08 -10.78 -2.26
CA GLU A 44 0.36 -10.68 -1.98
C GLU A 44 1.11 -9.93 -3.09
N ARG A 45 0.77 -10.19 -4.35
CA ARG A 45 1.36 -9.49 -5.49
C ARG A 45 0.97 -8.01 -5.56
N LEU A 46 -0.27 -7.67 -5.20
CA LEU A 46 -0.74 -6.28 -5.11
C LEU A 46 -0.04 -5.52 -3.98
N LEU A 47 0.14 -6.16 -2.82
CA LEU A 47 0.88 -5.59 -1.69
C LEU A 47 2.35 -5.35 -2.06
N HIS A 48 3.01 -6.35 -2.65
CA HIS A 48 4.40 -6.22 -3.10
C HIS A 48 4.56 -5.07 -4.11
N THR A 49 3.60 -4.90 -5.03
CA THR A 49 3.61 -3.79 -6.00
C THR A 49 3.52 -2.43 -5.30
N TYR A 50 2.65 -2.30 -4.30
CA TYR A 50 2.55 -1.09 -3.49
C TYR A 50 3.83 -0.81 -2.69
N GLU A 51 4.43 -1.85 -2.08
CA GLU A 51 5.66 -1.72 -1.31
C GLU A 51 6.83 -1.24 -2.17
N GLU A 52 6.99 -1.80 -3.37
CA GLU A 52 8.00 -1.37 -4.33
C GLU A 52 7.75 0.07 -4.80
N ALA A 53 6.51 0.41 -5.19
CA ALA A 53 6.16 1.78 -5.55
C ALA A 53 6.44 2.78 -4.41
N THR A 54 6.18 2.39 -3.17
CA THR A 54 6.44 3.22 -2.00
C THR A 54 7.95 3.33 -1.72
N ARG A 55 8.70 2.26 -1.96
CA ARG A 55 10.18 2.26 -1.87
C ARG A 55 10.76 3.20 -2.92
N GLU A 56 10.31 3.11 -4.17
CA GLU A 56 10.73 3.99 -5.26
C GLU A 56 10.39 5.45 -4.95
N ALA A 57 9.18 5.75 -4.50
CA ALA A 57 8.77 7.10 -4.11
C ALA A 57 9.62 7.69 -2.97
N ARG A 58 10.10 6.84 -2.04
CA ARG A 58 11.00 7.24 -0.94
C ARG A 58 12.46 7.36 -1.39
N SER A 59 12.86 6.59 -2.39
CA SER A 59 14.23 6.56 -2.93
C SER A 59 14.45 7.60 -4.02
N GLY A 60 13.38 8.06 -4.68
CA GLY A 60 13.37 9.01 -5.80
C GLY A 60 12.95 10.43 -5.43
N GLY A 61 12.91 10.78 -4.13
CA GLY A 61 12.83 12.17 -3.66
C GLY A 61 14.11 13.00 -3.89
N GLU A 62 15.09 12.42 -4.60
CA GLU A 62 16.32 13.05 -5.08
C GLU A 62 16.56 12.60 -6.53
N SER A 63 16.02 13.35 -7.50
CA SER A 63 16.57 13.53 -8.85
C SER A 63 15.87 14.68 -9.55
#